data_AF-A0A820NVY2-F1
#
_entry.id   AF-A0A820NVY2-F1
#
_cell.length_a   1.000
_cell.length_b   1.000
_cell.length_c   1.000
_cell.angle_alpha   90.00
_cell.angle_beta   90.00
_cell.angle_gamma   90.00
#
_symmetry.space_group_name_H-M   'P 1'
#
loop_
_entity.id
_entity.type
_entity.pdbx_description
1 polymer ?
#
loop_
_entity_poly.entity_id
_entity_poly.type
_entity_poly.pdbx_seq_one_letter_code
_entity_poly.pdbx_strand_id
1 'polypeptide(L)'
;INNQNTPIIHKVITPSNSDPSTDTSTASSSSTRSSNESLRLNPRNGILLEDENLSDEERIMNELDPTNEPIPESKATKAMSDLVHYTVPVRFATFVRAQELNRSYEMSSFSEDKGQNAIRDYANDFLIYNRRQLSRIYPRGTRFDSSNYNPYIFWPIGCQMVALN
;
A
#
# COMPACT_ATOMS: atom_id res chain seq x y z
N ILE A 1 -37.24 -29.23 -9.88
CA ILE A 1 -38.09 -28.06 -9.56
C ILE A 1 -37.40 -26.85 -10.20
N ASN A 2 -38.15 -26.16 -11.07
CA ASN A 2 -37.70 -25.18 -12.05
C ASN A 2 -36.85 -24.03 -11.47
N ASN A 3 -35.71 -23.75 -12.10
CA ASN A 3 -35.00 -22.48 -11.92
C ASN A 3 -35.30 -21.59 -13.13
N GLN A 4 -36.34 -20.76 -13.00
CA GLN A 4 -36.72 -19.77 -14.02
C GLN A 4 -35.89 -18.50 -13.84
N ASN A 5 -35.22 -18.13 -14.93
CA ASN A 5 -34.56 -16.84 -15.13
C ASN A 5 -35.55 -15.68 -14.94
N THR A 6 -35.15 -14.68 -14.15
CA THR A 6 -35.73 -13.33 -14.18
C THR A 6 -34.62 -12.31 -14.46
N PRO A 7 -34.77 -11.44 -15.48
CA PRO A 7 -33.75 -10.45 -15.81
C PRO A 7 -33.89 -9.21 -14.91
N ILE A 8 -32.77 -8.73 -14.37
CA ILE A 8 -32.70 -7.47 -13.62
C ILE A 8 -32.61 -6.31 -14.61
N ILE A 9 -33.62 -5.44 -14.59
CA ILE A 9 -33.74 -4.23 -15.41
C ILE A 9 -32.83 -3.14 -14.85
N HIS A 10 -31.88 -2.65 -15.66
CA HIS A 10 -31.13 -1.43 -15.38
C HIS A 10 -32.05 -0.20 -15.43
N LYS A 11 -32.29 0.44 -14.28
CA LYS A 11 -32.84 1.80 -14.22
C LYS A 11 -31.69 2.80 -14.27
N VAL A 12 -31.53 3.43 -15.42
CA VAL A 12 -30.71 4.64 -15.61
C VAL A 12 -31.42 5.79 -14.89
N ILE A 13 -30.76 6.38 -13.89
CA ILE A 13 -31.22 7.61 -13.22
C ILE A 13 -30.41 8.77 -13.80
N THR A 14 -31.05 9.60 -14.61
CA THR A 14 -30.56 10.93 -14.99
C THR A 14 -31.11 11.97 -14.01
N PRO A 15 -30.30 12.89 -13.46
CA PRO A 15 -30.83 14.06 -12.78
C PRO A 15 -31.13 15.19 -13.78
N SER A 16 -32.39 15.60 -13.80
CA SER A 16 -32.90 16.84 -14.37
C SER A 16 -32.53 18.02 -13.45
N ASN A 17 -31.96 19.09 -13.99
CA ASN A 17 -31.88 20.39 -13.31
C ASN A 17 -32.39 21.49 -14.27
N SER A 18 -33.42 22.19 -13.82
CA SER A 18 -33.89 23.48 -14.35
C SER A 18 -33.90 24.47 -13.19
N ASP A 19 -33.10 25.53 -13.26
CA ASP A 19 -33.62 26.92 -13.35
C ASP A 19 -32.49 27.97 -13.39
N PRO A 20 -32.77 29.19 -13.90
CA PRO A 20 -31.77 30.13 -14.39
C PRO A 20 -31.48 31.29 -13.42
N SER A 21 -30.30 31.92 -13.53
CA SER A 21 -30.10 33.32 -13.17
C SER A 21 -28.93 33.97 -13.94
N THR A 22 -29.30 35.06 -14.61
CA THR A 22 -28.55 36.23 -15.13
C THR A 22 -27.75 36.91 -14.00
N ASP A 23 -26.70 37.73 -14.15
CA ASP A 23 -25.95 38.33 -15.25
C ASP A 23 -24.68 39.04 -14.68
N THR A 24 -23.70 39.36 -15.55
CA THR A 24 -22.93 40.63 -15.58
C THR A 24 -21.72 40.91 -14.64
N SER A 25 -20.52 40.60 -15.18
CA SER A 25 -19.40 41.51 -15.55
C SER A 25 -18.32 42.05 -14.58
N THR A 26 -17.07 42.00 -15.08
CA THR A 26 -16.04 43.06 -15.16
C THR A 26 -14.73 42.92 -14.34
N ALA A 27 -13.62 42.67 -15.09
CA ALA A 27 -12.22 43.18 -15.01
C ALA A 27 -11.42 43.09 -13.68
N SER A 28 -10.09 42.93 -13.58
CA SER A 28 -8.94 42.85 -14.51
C SER A 28 -7.64 42.54 -13.71
N SER A 29 -6.60 42.11 -14.44
CA SER A 29 -5.13 42.30 -14.23
C SER A 29 -4.33 41.54 -13.14
N SER A 30 -3.56 40.54 -13.62
CA SER A 30 -2.09 40.34 -13.51
C SER A 30 -1.33 40.52 -12.17
N SER A 31 -0.67 39.45 -11.70
CA SER A 31 0.80 39.24 -11.84
C SER A 31 1.34 38.13 -10.91
N THR A 32 2.24 37.34 -11.49
CA THR A 32 3.13 36.31 -10.94
C THR A 32 3.81 36.61 -9.59
N ARG A 33 3.90 35.60 -8.70
CA ARG A 33 5.19 34.97 -8.33
C ARG A 33 5.02 33.65 -7.57
N SER A 34 5.76 32.65 -8.05
CA SER A 34 5.94 31.32 -7.49
C SER A 34 6.60 31.36 -6.11
N SER A 35 6.01 30.66 -5.15
CA SER A 35 6.69 30.05 -4.02
C SER A 35 5.80 28.94 -3.49
N ASN A 36 5.92 27.75 -4.10
CA ASN A 36 5.42 26.50 -3.51
C ASN A 36 6.29 26.17 -2.29
N GLU A 37 5.99 26.83 -1.18
CA GLU A 37 6.45 26.42 0.14
C GLU A 37 5.68 25.16 0.51
N SER A 38 6.30 24.01 0.29
CA SER A 38 5.77 22.71 0.71
C SER A 38 5.56 22.75 2.22
N LEU A 39 4.29 22.87 2.63
CA LEU A 39 3.85 22.72 4.00
C LEU A 39 4.38 21.36 4.51
N ARG A 40 5.43 21.41 5.33
CA ARG A 40 5.87 20.27 6.14
C ARG A 40 4.75 19.97 7.12
N LEU A 41 3.87 19.05 6.75
CA LEU A 41 2.87 18.52 7.67
C LEU A 41 3.56 17.57 8.67
N ASN A 42 3.21 17.81 9.92
CA ASN A 42 3.75 17.26 11.16
C ASN A 42 3.56 15.72 11.21
N PRO A 43 4.58 14.89 11.49
CA PRO A 43 4.56 13.44 11.29
C PRO A 43 3.79 12.65 12.37
N ARG A 44 2.87 13.27 13.10
CA ARG A 44 2.43 12.73 14.40
C ARG A 44 1.32 11.68 14.38
N ASN A 45 0.76 11.30 13.22
CA ASN A 45 -0.31 10.29 13.12
C ASN A 45 -0.09 9.22 12.01
N GLY A 46 1.12 9.06 11.50
CA GLY A 46 1.44 7.99 10.54
C GLY A 46 2.63 7.20 11.06
N ILE A 47 2.40 6.01 11.62
CA ILE A 47 3.51 5.14 12.01
C ILE A 47 4.25 4.73 10.75
N LEU A 48 5.44 5.30 10.62
CA LEU A 48 6.49 4.88 9.72
C LEU A 48 6.83 3.43 10.08
N LEU A 49 6.66 2.49 9.15
CA LEU A 49 7.34 1.20 9.27
C LEU A 49 8.82 1.40 8.88
N GLU A 50 9.52 2.30 9.57
CA GLU A 50 10.97 2.21 9.65
C GLU A 50 11.30 0.88 10.32
N ASP A 51 12.45 0.29 9.96
CA ASP A 51 12.95 -1.02 10.40
C ASP A 51 13.22 -1.11 11.93
N GLU A 52 12.61 -0.23 12.74
CA GLU A 52 12.66 -0.19 14.20
C GLU A 52 11.95 -1.38 14.87
N ASN A 53 11.09 -2.12 14.14
CA ASN A 53 10.42 -3.33 14.63
C ASN A 53 11.12 -4.63 14.20
N LEU A 54 12.46 -4.67 14.22
CA LEU A 54 13.18 -5.93 14.29
C LEU A 54 12.86 -6.58 15.64
N SER A 55 12.41 -7.83 15.64
CA SER A 55 12.22 -8.58 16.89
C SER A 55 13.55 -8.69 17.66
N ASP A 56 13.50 -8.81 18.99
CA ASP A 56 14.73 -8.99 19.79
C ASP A 56 15.53 -10.21 19.30
N GLU A 57 14.85 -11.24 18.77
CA GLU A 57 15.49 -12.39 18.11
C GLU A 57 16.23 -12.00 16.83
N GLU A 58 15.65 -11.16 15.96
CA GLU A 58 16.31 -10.68 14.75
C GLU A 58 17.50 -9.74 15.08
N ARG A 59 17.40 -8.95 16.15
CA ARG A 59 18.52 -8.14 16.64
C ARG A 59 19.68 -8.99 17.12
N ILE A 60 19.40 -10.01 17.95
CA ILE A 60 20.41 -10.95 18.45
C ILE A 60 21.03 -11.76 17.30
N MET A 61 20.23 -12.17 16.31
CA MET A 61 20.72 -12.85 15.11
C MET A 61 21.67 -11.97 14.29
N ASN A 62 21.31 -10.70 14.09
CA ASN A 62 22.17 -9.74 13.38
C ASN A 62 23.46 -9.42 14.16
N GLU A 63 23.45 -9.52 15.49
CA GLU A 63 24.66 -9.42 16.33
C GLU A 63 25.54 -10.67 16.29
N LEU A 64 24.95 -11.86 16.19
CA LEU A 64 25.67 -13.14 16.16
C LEU A 64 26.35 -13.44 14.81
N ASP A 65 25.86 -12.83 13.72
CA ASP A 65 26.50 -12.87 12.41
C ASP A 65 26.65 -11.45 11.85
N PRO A 66 27.83 -10.81 12.01
CA PRO A 66 28.08 -9.44 11.52
C PRO A 66 28.05 -9.30 10.00
N THR A 67 27.84 -10.39 9.25
CA THR A 67 27.59 -10.37 7.80
C THR A 67 26.11 -10.31 7.43
N ASN A 68 25.20 -10.44 8.40
CA ASN A 68 23.75 -10.42 8.21
C ASN A 68 23.14 -9.00 8.21
N GLU A 69 23.98 -7.97 8.05
CA GLU A 69 23.52 -6.63 7.69
C GLU A 69 22.59 -6.75 6.47
N PRO A 70 21.36 -6.20 6.52
CA PRO A 70 20.44 -6.26 5.39
C PRO A 70 21.11 -5.59 4.20
N ILE A 71 21.61 -6.41 3.26
CA ILE A 71 22.31 -5.93 2.08
C ILE A 71 21.33 -5.02 1.33
N PRO A 72 21.63 -3.72 1.23
CA PRO A 72 20.72 -2.81 0.56
C PRO A 72 20.51 -3.28 -0.87
N GLU A 73 19.26 -3.43 -1.28
CA GLU A 73 18.96 -3.75 -2.68
C GLU A 73 19.67 -2.74 -3.59
N SER A 74 20.43 -3.25 -4.56
CA SER A 74 21.13 -2.40 -5.52
C SER A 74 20.13 -1.56 -6.31
N LYS A 75 20.49 -0.30 -6.61
CA LYS A 75 19.64 0.56 -7.44
C LYS A 75 19.36 -0.09 -8.79
N ALA A 76 18.08 -0.12 -9.18
CA ALA A 76 17.67 -0.67 -10.46
C ALA A 76 18.30 0.09 -11.64
N THR A 77 18.78 -0.65 -12.63
CA THR A 77 19.23 -0.07 -13.90
C THR A 77 18.02 0.32 -14.75
N LYS A 78 18.21 1.26 -15.69
CA LYS A 78 17.13 1.69 -16.59
C LYS A 78 16.49 0.50 -17.32
N ALA A 79 17.30 -0.41 -17.85
CA ALA A 79 16.81 -1.58 -18.58
C ALA A 79 15.90 -2.49 -17.74
N MET A 80 16.19 -2.63 -16.44
CA MET A 80 15.34 -3.40 -15.53
C MET A 80 14.08 -2.63 -15.14
N SER A 81 14.19 -1.32 -14.89
CA SER A 81 13.05 -0.46 -14.58
C SER A 81 12.03 -0.40 -15.72
N ASP A 82 12.49 -0.38 -16.97
CA ASP A 82 11.64 -0.34 -18.16
C ASP A 82 10.73 -1.59 -18.29
N LEU A 83 10.99 -2.67 -17.55
CA LEU A 83 10.19 -3.91 -17.57
C LEU A 83 9.01 -3.88 -16.56
N VAL A 84 9.06 -3.04 -15.54
CA VAL A 84 8.11 -3.07 -14.42
C VAL A 84 7.00 -2.03 -14.63
N HIS A 85 5.75 -2.50 -14.68
CA HIS A 85 4.60 -1.63 -14.96
C HIS A 85 3.52 -1.69 -13.87
N TYR A 86 2.95 -2.87 -13.62
CA TYR A 86 1.80 -3.04 -12.73
C TYR A 86 2.15 -3.49 -11.30
N THR A 87 3.40 -3.89 -11.08
CA THR A 87 3.88 -4.44 -9.81
C THR A 87 5.16 -3.73 -9.40
N VAL A 88 5.09 -2.41 -9.28
CA VAL A 88 6.22 -1.57 -8.89
C VAL A 88 6.46 -1.76 -7.38
N PRO A 89 7.57 -2.39 -6.96
CA PRO A 89 7.86 -2.53 -5.53
C PRO A 89 8.23 -1.17 -4.95
N VAL A 90 7.59 -0.80 -3.85
CA VAL A 90 7.92 0.40 -3.08
C VAL A 90 8.14 0.04 -1.62
N ARG A 91 9.01 0.79 -0.94
CA ARG A 91 9.11 0.70 0.53
C ARG A 91 7.82 1.21 1.13
N PHE A 92 7.15 0.38 1.90
CA PHE A 92 5.91 0.75 2.57
C PHE A 92 6.20 1.82 3.63
N ALA A 93 5.50 2.95 3.55
CA ALA A 93 5.59 3.99 4.56
C ALA A 93 4.47 3.82 5.60
N THR A 94 3.21 4.07 5.18
CA THR A 94 2.00 3.97 6.00
C THR A 94 0.81 3.64 5.11
N PHE A 95 -0.26 3.06 5.68
CA PHE A 95 -1.51 2.80 4.93
C PHE A 95 -2.16 4.10 4.46
N VAL A 96 -2.14 5.15 5.29
CA VAL A 96 -2.67 6.47 4.93
C VAL A 96 -1.96 7.05 3.71
N ARG A 97 -0.62 6.98 3.69
CA ARG A 97 0.17 7.48 2.56
C ARG A 97 -0.11 6.68 1.29
N ALA A 98 -0.17 5.35 1.39
CA ALA A 98 -0.54 4.50 0.25
C ALA A 98 -1.95 4.84 -0.25
N GLN A 99 -2.87 5.15 0.67
CA GLN A 99 -4.23 5.56 0.35
C GLN A 99 -4.26 6.89 -0.42
N GLU A 100 -3.57 7.91 0.09
CA GLU A 100 -3.47 9.27 -0.47
C GLU A 100 -2.81 9.28 -1.86
N LEU A 101 -1.72 8.52 -2.04
CA LEU A 101 -1.03 8.43 -3.32
C LEU A 101 -1.89 7.78 -4.40
N ASN A 102 -2.79 6.87 -4.00
CA ASN A 102 -3.78 6.25 -4.88
C ASN A 102 -3.17 5.58 -6.14
N ARG A 103 -2.03 4.91 -5.98
CA ARG A 103 -1.30 4.22 -7.06
C ARG A 103 -1.47 2.72 -6.96
N SER A 104 -2.47 2.18 -7.66
CA SER A 104 -2.78 0.74 -7.64
C SER A 104 -1.65 -0.16 -8.16
N TYR A 105 -0.73 0.39 -8.98
CA TYR A 105 0.41 -0.33 -9.52
C TYR A 105 1.61 -0.43 -8.56
N GLU A 106 1.58 0.31 -7.44
CA GLU A 106 2.58 0.18 -6.39
C GLU A 106 2.20 -0.97 -5.45
N MET A 107 3.17 -1.80 -5.10
CA MET A 107 3.01 -2.92 -4.19
C MET A 107 4.09 -2.90 -3.10
N SER A 108 3.81 -3.56 -1.99
CA SER A 108 4.71 -3.62 -0.84
C SER A 108 4.90 -5.05 -0.37
N SER A 109 6.11 -5.36 0.08
CA SER A 109 6.48 -6.65 0.65
C SER A 109 6.69 -6.52 2.16
N PHE A 110 6.17 -7.47 2.92
CA PHE A 110 6.25 -7.54 4.38
C PHE A 110 6.78 -8.91 4.80
N SER A 111 7.68 -8.95 5.79
CA SER A 111 8.00 -10.22 6.47
C SER A 111 6.76 -10.72 7.21
N GLU A 112 6.71 -12.03 7.52
CA GLU A 112 5.60 -12.62 8.28
C GLU A 112 5.31 -11.87 9.59
N ASP A 113 6.35 -11.46 10.31
CA ASP A 113 6.22 -10.74 11.59
C ASP A 113 5.66 -9.32 11.38
N LYS A 114 6.17 -8.58 10.39
CA LYS A 114 5.65 -7.25 10.03
C LYS A 114 4.19 -7.34 9.57
N GLY A 115 3.86 -8.34 8.77
CA GLY A 115 2.49 -8.58 8.32
C GLY A 115 1.56 -8.93 9.48
N GLN A 116 1.99 -9.78 10.40
CA GLN A 116 1.20 -10.17 11.58
C GLN A 116 0.99 -8.99 12.53
N ASN A 117 2.01 -8.16 12.75
CA ASN A 117 1.89 -6.91 13.49
C ASN A 117 0.94 -5.92 12.80
N ALA A 118 1.02 -5.78 11.48
CA ALA A 118 0.09 -4.94 10.72
C ALA A 118 -1.36 -5.44 10.82
N ILE A 119 -1.60 -6.74 10.85
CA ILE A 119 -2.93 -7.31 11.11
C ILE A 119 -3.38 -6.99 12.54
N ARG A 120 -2.50 -7.17 13.54
CA ARG A 120 -2.80 -6.92 14.95
C ARG A 120 -3.20 -5.48 15.22
N ASP A 121 -2.46 -4.53 14.66
CA ASP A 121 -2.58 -3.11 14.99
C ASP A 121 -3.44 -2.34 13.96
N TYR A 122 -3.52 -2.79 12.71
CA TYR A 122 -4.11 -2.05 11.58
C TYR A 122 -4.94 -2.93 10.62
N ALA A 123 -5.60 -3.99 11.10
CA ALA A 123 -6.39 -4.91 10.26
C ALA A 123 -7.25 -4.20 9.20
N ASN A 124 -8.10 -3.26 9.62
CA ASN A 124 -9.02 -2.58 8.69
C ASN A 124 -8.30 -1.78 7.60
N ASP A 125 -7.23 -1.08 7.94
CA ASP A 125 -6.46 -0.31 6.98
C ASP A 125 -5.72 -1.22 6.00
N PHE A 126 -5.19 -2.34 6.50
CA PHE A 126 -4.54 -3.34 5.66
C PHE A 126 -5.55 -3.99 4.69
N LEU A 127 -6.77 -4.28 5.17
CA LEU A 127 -7.86 -4.76 4.32
C LEU A 127 -8.20 -3.75 3.22
N ILE A 128 -8.30 -2.46 3.55
CA ILE A 128 -8.59 -1.38 2.59
C ILE A 128 -7.45 -1.24 1.58
N TYR A 129 -6.20 -1.28 2.03
CA TYR A 129 -5.02 -1.28 1.17
C TYR A 129 -5.07 -2.41 0.14
N ASN A 130 -5.37 -3.64 0.60
CA ASN A 130 -5.42 -4.83 -0.24
C ASN A 130 -6.58 -4.85 -1.26
N ARG A 131 -7.57 -3.95 -1.14
CA ARG A 131 -8.62 -3.81 -2.18
C ARG A 131 -8.10 -3.17 -3.46
N ARG A 132 -6.98 -2.44 -3.39
CA ARG A 132 -6.49 -1.62 -4.50
C ARG A 132 -5.04 -1.91 -4.87
N GLN A 133 -4.21 -2.25 -3.88
CA GLN A 133 -2.80 -2.55 -4.07
C GLN A 133 -2.51 -3.99 -3.69
N LEU A 134 -1.38 -4.49 -4.20
CA LEU A 134 -0.91 -5.82 -3.88
C LEU A 134 -0.03 -5.79 -2.62
N SER A 135 -0.16 -6.81 -1.78
CA SER A 135 0.77 -7.11 -0.70
C SER A 135 1.41 -8.47 -0.89
N ARG A 136 2.73 -8.52 -0.65
CA ARG A 136 3.50 -9.77 -0.57
C ARG A 136 3.89 -10.04 0.87
N ILE A 137 3.59 -11.23 1.37
CA ILE A 137 4.07 -11.75 2.65
C ILE A 137 5.15 -12.79 2.35
N TYR A 138 6.26 -12.77 3.08
CA TYR A 138 7.35 -13.73 2.93
C TYR A 138 7.88 -14.23 4.29
N PRO A 139 8.44 -15.44 4.37
CA PRO A 139 8.96 -15.99 5.61
C PRO A 139 10.07 -15.11 6.20
N ARG A 140 10.13 -14.97 7.53
CA ARG A 140 11.23 -14.22 8.18
C ARG A 140 12.58 -14.90 7.95
N GLY A 141 13.66 -14.12 7.89
CA GLY A 141 15.01 -14.63 7.59
C GLY A 141 15.56 -15.62 8.63
N THR A 142 15.05 -15.56 9.86
CA THR A 142 15.33 -16.47 10.98
C THR A 142 14.98 -17.95 10.70
N ARG A 143 14.12 -18.23 9.71
CA ARG A 143 13.72 -19.60 9.32
C ARG A 143 14.77 -20.29 8.44
N PHE A 144 15.95 -20.58 8.99
CA PHE A 144 17.04 -21.25 8.26
C PHE A 144 16.72 -22.70 7.87
N ASP A 145 15.78 -23.33 8.57
CA ASP A 145 15.28 -24.67 8.27
C ASP A 145 14.29 -24.69 7.09
N SER A 146 14.06 -23.53 6.45
CA SER A 146 13.04 -23.34 5.40
C SER A 146 11.62 -23.69 5.86
N SER A 147 11.33 -23.66 7.17
CA SER A 147 9.97 -23.82 7.68
C SER A 147 9.01 -22.77 7.12
N ASN A 148 7.73 -23.08 7.12
CA ASN A 148 6.67 -22.18 6.65
C ASN A 148 5.85 -21.64 7.82
N TYR A 149 5.45 -20.37 7.73
CA TYR A 149 4.47 -19.77 8.65
C TYR A 149 3.04 -20.20 8.28
N ASN A 150 2.06 -19.91 9.14
CA ASN A 150 0.65 -20.17 8.85
C ASN A 150 0.09 -19.11 7.88
N PRO A 151 -0.20 -19.44 6.61
CA PRO A 151 -0.67 -18.45 5.64
C PRO A 151 -2.11 -17.98 5.91
N TYR A 152 -2.89 -18.77 6.66
CA TYR A 152 -4.32 -18.56 6.85
C TYR A 152 -4.65 -17.22 7.52
N ILE A 153 -3.73 -16.66 8.31
CA ILE A 153 -3.96 -15.38 8.99
C ILE A 153 -3.98 -14.19 8.01
N PHE A 154 -3.34 -14.31 6.84
CA PHE A 154 -3.17 -13.22 5.88
C PHE A 154 -4.29 -13.16 4.83
N TRP A 155 -4.89 -14.29 4.48
CA TRP A 155 -5.95 -14.30 3.47
C TRP A 155 -7.23 -13.53 3.85
N PRO A 156 -7.72 -13.58 5.11
CA PRO A 156 -8.87 -12.80 5.53
C PRO A 156 -8.68 -11.28 5.40
N ILE A 157 -7.43 -10.80 5.47
CA ILE A 157 -7.09 -9.38 5.27
C ILE A 157 -6.83 -9.03 3.81
N GLY A 158 -6.98 -10.00 2.89
CA GLY A 158 -6.88 -9.78 1.46
C GLY A 158 -5.46 -9.81 0.90
N CYS A 159 -4.46 -10.28 1.65
CA CYS A 159 -3.10 -10.40 1.11
C CYS A 159 -3.07 -11.43 -0.03
N GLN A 160 -2.57 -11.03 -1.20
CA GLN A 160 -2.69 -11.82 -2.42
C GLN A 160 -1.46 -12.71 -2.67
N MET A 161 -0.26 -12.22 -2.34
CA MET A 161 1.00 -12.94 -2.54
C MET A 161 1.56 -13.44 -1.21
N VAL A 162 0.98 -14.49 -0.66
CA VAL A 162 1.45 -15.13 0.59
C VAL A 162 2.46 -16.22 0.23
N ALA A 163 3.74 -15.83 0.17
CA ALA A 163 4.82 -16.71 -0.30
C ALA A 163 5.25 -17.69 0.79
N LEU A 164 5.47 -18.94 0.38
CA LEU A 164 5.95 -20.06 1.19
C LEU A 164 7.23 -20.62 0.53
N ASN A 165 8.06 -21.30 1.33
CA ASN A 165 9.23 -22.06 0.88
C ASN A 165 8.82 -23.39 0.26
#